data_AF-A0A1J3K546-F1
#
_entry.id   AF-A0A1J3K546-F1
#
_cell.length_a   1.000
_cell.length_b   1.000
_cell.length_c   1.000
_cell.angle_alpha   90.00
_cell.angle_beta   90.00
_cell.angle_gamma   90.00
#
_symmetry.space_group_name_H-M   'P 1'
#
loop_
_entity.id
_entity.type
_entity.pdbx_description
1 polymer ?
#
loop_
_entity_poly.entity_id
_entity_poly.type
_entity_poly.pdbx_seq_one_letter_code
_entity_poly.pdbx_strand_id
1 'polypeptide(L)'
;EYQNESGERVMLVDLVFGFWNEGNILNAKDPNLGAEYDQREVEMVLKLGLLCSHSDPLGRPTMRQVLNYLNGDAMLPDLSPLD
;
A
#
# COMPACT_ATOMS: atom_id res chain seq x y z
N GLU A 1 13.65 -4.10 -1.52
CA GLU A 1 13.97 -5.49 -1.14
C GLU A 1 14.58 -5.46 0.25
N TYR A 2 14.22 -6.42 1.11
CA TYR A 2 14.87 -6.63 2.41
C TYR A 2 15.13 -8.12 2.60
N GLN A 3 16.09 -8.46 3.46
CA GLN A 3 16.35 -9.85 3.84
C GLN A 3 15.49 -10.20 5.03
N ASN A 4 14.67 -11.25 4.91
CA ASN A 4 13.93 -11.79 6.05
C ASN A 4 14.86 -12.65 6.94
N GLU A 5 14.30 -13.19 8.02
CA GLU A 5 15.04 -14.00 9.00
C GLU A 5 15.66 -15.28 8.41
N SER A 6 15.11 -15.80 7.30
CA SER A 6 15.64 -16.95 6.55
C SER A 6 16.71 -16.55 5.52
N GLY A 7 17.04 -15.27 5.38
CA GLY A 7 18.01 -14.76 4.40
C GLY A 7 17.48 -14.67 2.98
N GLU A 8 16.17 -14.87 2.78
CA GLU A 8 15.52 -14.73 1.49
C GLU A 8 15.27 -13.25 1.18
N ARG A 9 15.41 -12.89 -0.10
CA ARG A 9 15.08 -11.55 -0.56
C ARG A 9 13.57 -11.45 -0.73
N VAL A 10 12.96 -10.58 0.06
CA VAL A 10 11.53 -10.31 -0.01
C VAL A 10 11.30 -8.94 -0.63
N MET A 11 10.41 -8.88 -1.62
CA MET A 11 9.97 -7.61 -2.18
C MET A 11 8.97 -6.97 -1.23
N LEU A 12 9.15 -5.67 -0.97
CA LEU A 12 8.27 -4.93 -0.05
C LEU A 12 6.81 -4.93 -0.55
N VAL A 13 6.61 -4.90 -1.87
CA VAL A 13 5.27 -4.93 -2.46
C VAL A 13 4.54 -6.24 -2.12
N ASP A 14 5.24 -7.38 -2.18
CA ASP A 14 4.67 -8.70 -1.88
C ASP A 14 4.29 -8.81 -0.40
N LEU A 15 5.13 -8.25 0.49
CA LEU A 15 4.85 -8.19 1.93
C LEU A 15 3.57 -7.39 2.21
N VAL A 16 3.47 -6.17 1.68
CA VAL A 16 2.31 -5.28 1.88
C VAL A 16 1.06 -5.91 1.30
N PHE A 17 1.17 -6.54 0.12
CA PHE A 17 0.08 -7.25 -0.52
C PHE A 17 -0.41 -8.44 0.31
N GLY A 18 0.51 -9.20 0.92
CA GLY A 18 0.17 -10.28 1.86
C GLY A 18 -0.69 -9.79 3.02
N PHE A 19 -0.29 -8.72 3.70
CA PHE A 19 -1.10 -8.11 4.77
C PHE A 19 -2.45 -7.59 4.26
N TRP A 20 -2.49 -7.04 3.05
CA TRP A 20 -3.74 -6.58 2.48
C TRP A 20 -4.72 -7.73 2.20
N ASN A 21 -4.23 -8.84 1.66
CA ASN A 21 -5.03 -10.03 1.39
C ASN A 21 -5.58 -10.70 2.67
N GLU A 22 -4.87 -10.57 3.78
CA GLU A 22 -5.33 -11.01 5.11
C GLU A 22 -6.30 -10.02 5.79
N GLY A 23 -6.56 -8.86 5.18
CA GLY A 23 -7.39 -7.80 5.76
C GLY A 23 -6.72 -7.04 6.91
N ASN A 24 -5.39 -7.14 7.05
CA ASN A 24 -4.61 -6.55 8.13
C ASN A 24 -3.51 -5.59 7.61
N ILE A 25 -3.76 -4.90 6.51
CA ILE A 25 -2.79 -4.03 5.80
C ILE A 25 -2.03 -3.04 6.71
N LEU A 26 -2.66 -2.58 7.81
CA LEU A 26 -2.02 -1.68 8.79
C LEU A 26 -0.79 -2.31 9.49
N ASN A 27 -0.64 -3.63 9.47
CA ASN A 27 0.56 -4.32 9.96
C ASN A 27 1.80 -4.05 9.11
N ALA A 28 1.64 -3.54 7.89
CA ALA A 28 2.74 -3.14 7.03
C ALA A 28 3.35 -1.76 7.41
N LYS A 29 2.76 -1.04 8.37
CA LYS A 29 3.24 0.28 8.77
C LYS A 29 4.62 0.18 9.43
N ASP A 30 5.38 1.27 9.36
CA ASP A 30 6.62 1.40 10.13
C ASP A 30 6.32 1.34 11.64
N PRO A 31 6.96 0.43 12.41
CA PRO A 31 6.81 0.39 13.86
C PRO A 31 7.15 1.70 14.58
N ASN A 32 8.02 2.53 14.00
CA ASN A 32 8.44 3.82 14.54
C ASN A 32 7.40 4.93 14.31
N LEU A 33 6.34 4.69 13.52
CA LEU A 33 5.23 5.63 13.36
C LEU A 33 4.46 5.84 14.67
N GLY A 34 4.63 4.94 15.65
CA GLY A 34 4.01 5.04 16.96
C GLY A 34 2.50 4.83 16.91
N ALA A 35 1.79 5.47 17.85
CA ALA A 35 0.33 5.36 18.01
C ALA A 35 -0.43 6.61 17.55
N GLU A 36 0.26 7.73 17.33
CA GLU A 36 -0.34 9.02 16.96
C GLU A 36 -0.33 9.19 15.44
N TYR A 37 -1.25 8.49 14.75
CA TYR A 37 -1.47 8.65 13.31
C TYR A 37 -2.94 8.40 12.96
N ASP A 38 -3.40 8.96 11.83
CA ASP A 38 -4.71 8.60 11.29
C ASP A 38 -4.60 7.26 10.56
N GLN A 39 -5.29 6.24 11.08
CA GLN A 39 -5.28 4.90 10.50
C GLN A 39 -5.80 4.90 9.05
N ARG A 40 -6.74 5.78 8.72
CA ARG A 40 -7.33 5.88 7.38
C ARG A 40 -6.32 6.41 6.38
N GLU A 41 -5.48 7.37 6.78
CA GLU A 41 -4.42 7.89 5.93
C GLU A 41 -3.36 6.82 5.66
N VAL A 42 -2.93 6.09 6.69
CA VAL A 42 -1.96 4.98 6.53
C VAL A 42 -2.51 3.88 5.64
N GLU A 43 -3.75 3.46 5.87
CA GLU A 43 -4.40 2.46 5.02
C GLU A 43 -4.49 2.94 3.57
N MET A 44 -4.91 4.20 3.36
CA MET A 44 -5.01 4.79 2.03
C MET A 44 -3.66 4.84 1.31
N VAL A 45 -2.58 5.30 1.95
CA VAL A 45 -1.27 5.38 1.29
C VAL A 45 -0.67 4.02 1.00
N LEU A 46 -0.93 3.00 1.84
CA LEU A 46 -0.50 1.63 1.59
C LEU A 46 -1.23 1.04 0.36
N LYS A 47 -2.56 1.21 0.29
CA LYS A 47 -3.36 0.80 -0.87
C LYS A 47 -2.96 1.54 -2.14
N LEU A 48 -2.73 2.85 -2.05
CA LEU A 48 -2.23 3.66 -3.17
C LEU A 48 -0.84 3.21 -3.62
N GLY A 49 0.04 2.83 -2.69
CA GLY A 49 1.36 2.26 -2.99
C GLY A 49 1.27 0.96 -3.79
N LEU A 50 0.35 0.06 -3.41
CA LEU A 50 0.05 -1.16 -4.17
C LEU A 50 -0.44 -0.83 -5.59
N LEU A 51 -1.41 0.10 -5.71
CA LEU A 51 -1.95 0.52 -6.99
C LEU A 51 -0.88 1.15 -7.91
N CYS A 52 0.02 1.95 -7.35
CA CYS A 52 1.17 2.52 -8.08
C CYS A 52 2.16 1.45 -8.54
N SER A 53 2.26 0.34 -7.80
CA SER A 53 3.19 -0.77 -8.05
C SER A 53 2.59 -1.87 -8.91
N HIS A 54 1.39 -1.67 -9.45
CA HIS A 54 0.68 -2.66 -10.26
C HIS A 54 1.54 -3.20 -11.41
N SER A 55 1.47 -4.50 -11.67
CA SER A 55 2.29 -5.18 -12.69
C SER A 55 1.96 -4.68 -14.10
N ASP A 56 0.67 -4.58 -14.44
CA ASP A 56 0.18 -3.92 -15.65
C ASP A 56 0.35 -2.39 -15.54
N PRO A 57 1.12 -1.74 -16.43
CA PRO A 57 1.23 -0.29 -16.48
C PRO A 57 -0.10 0.45 -16.66
N LEU A 58 -1.11 -0.16 -17.29
CA LEU A 58 -2.42 0.44 -17.49
C LEU A 58 -3.28 0.43 -16.22
N GLY A 59 -3.00 -0.46 -15.27
CA GLY A 59 -3.63 -0.48 -13.95
C GLY A 59 -3.09 0.60 -12.99
N ARG A 60 -1.96 1.22 -13.33
CA ARG A 60 -1.33 2.24 -12.48
C ARG A 60 -2.07 3.58 -12.60
N PRO A 61 -2.18 4.35 -11.50
CA PRO A 61 -2.79 5.66 -11.54
C PRO A 61 -1.82 6.67 -12.18
N THR A 62 -2.38 7.67 -12.84
CA THR A 62 -1.59 8.83 -13.28
C THR A 62 -1.12 9.64 -12.08
N MET A 63 0.00 10.36 -12.20
CA MET A 63 0.49 11.23 -11.12
C MET A 63 -0.55 12.27 -10.67
N ARG A 64 -1.44 12.73 -11.57
CA ARG A 64 -2.55 13.60 -11.20
C ARG A 64 -3.54 12.92 -10.27
N GLN A 65 -3.90 11.67 -10.54
CA GLN A 65 -4.78 10.89 -9.67
C GLN A 65 -4.12 10.62 -8.31
N VAL A 66 -2.83 10.25 -8.30
CA VAL A 66 -2.04 10.07 -7.07
C VAL A 66 -2.14 11.30 -6.16
N LEU A 67 -1.91 12.50 -6.72
CA LEU A 67 -2.00 13.75 -5.96
C LEU A 67 -3.42 14.02 -5.45
N ASN A 68 -4.46 13.76 -6.27
CA ASN A 68 -5.84 13.93 -5.82
C ASN A 68 -6.19 13.01 -4.64
N TYR A 69 -5.70 11.76 -4.63
CA TYR A 69 -5.92 10.85 -3.50
C TYR A 69 -5.17 11.30 -2.25
N LEU A 70 -3.91 11.72 -2.39
CA LEU A 70 -3.09 12.20 -1.25
C LEU A 70 -3.63 13.49 -0.63
N ASN A 71 -4.22 14.37 -1.44
CA ASN A 71 -4.85 15.61 -0.95
C ASN A 71 -6.24 15.39 -0.35
N GLY A 72 -6.83 14.19 -0.52
CA GLY A 72 -8.23 13.94 -0.16
C GLY A 72 -9.25 14.56 -1.13
N ASP A 73 -8.81 15.04 -2.30
CA ASP A 73 -9.67 15.57 -3.36
C ASP A 73 -10.47 14.46 -4.08
N ALA A 74 -10.04 13.21 -3.94
CA ALA A 74 -10.73 12.02 -4.43
C ALA A 74 -10.53 10.84 -3.48
N MET A 75 -11.49 9.91 -3.48
CA MET A 75 -11.34 8.63 -2.78
C MET A 75 -10.67 7.61 -3.69
N LEU A 76 -9.86 6.72 -3.11
CA LEU A 76 -9.36 5.55 -3.84
C LEU A 76 -10.55 4.73 -4.38
N PRO A 77 -10.40 4.11 -5.57
CA PRO A 77 -11.37 3.12 -6.03
C PRO A 77 -11.45 1.98 -5.00
N ASP A 78 -12.58 1.28 -4.97
CA ASP A 78 -12.68 0.05 -4.19
C ASP A 78 -11.74 -0.99 -4.81
N LEU A 79 -10.62 -1.22 -4.13
CA LEU A 79 -9.59 -2.16 -4.57
C LEU A 79 -9.88 -3.50 -3.89
N SER A 80 -9.89 -4.58 -4.66
CA SER A 80 -9.85 -5.93 -4.11
C SER A 80 -8.45 -6.53 -4.27
N PRO A 81 -7.97 -7.36 -3.33
CA PRO A 81 -6.73 -8.11 -3.49
C PRO A 81 -6.70 -9.08 -4.70
N LEU A 82 -7.82 -9.16 -5.44
CA LEU A 82 -7.96 -10.00 -6.63
C LEU A 82 -7.82 -9.19 -7.94
N ASP A 83 -7.77 -7.86 -7.85
CA ASP A 83 -7.55 -6.94 -8.98
C ASP A 83 -6.05 -6.77 -9.27
#